data_AF-A0A2E2KNU3-F1
#
_entry.id   AF-A0A2E2KNU3-F1
#
_cell.length_a   1.000
_cell.length_b   1.000
_cell.length_c   1.000
_cell.angle_alpha   90.00
_cell.angle_beta   90.00
_cell.angle_gamma   90.00
#
_symmetry.space_group_name_H-M   'P 1'
#
loop_
_entity.id
_entity.type
_entity.pdbx_description
1 polymer ?
#
loop_
_entity_poly.entity_id
_entity_poly.type
_entity_poly.pdbx_seq_one_letter_code
_entity_poly.pdbx_strand_id
1 'polypeptide(L)' 'MKMKDYNEIQCPDCGGKIFIDAKLLLQGSSFNCSNPDCGASVSLSQSSYQVANNAMEEFEKLKGK' A
#
# COMPACT_ATOMS: atom_id res chain seq x y z
N MET A 1 -10.47 1.15 19.26
CA MET A 1 -9.34 1.95 18.75
C MET A 1 -8.89 1.30 17.44
N LYS A 2 -9.23 1.86 16.27
CA LYS A 2 -8.88 1.22 14.98
C LYS A 2 -7.39 1.46 14.71
N MET A 3 -6.55 0.45 14.94
CA MET A 3 -5.22 0.38 14.33
C MET A 3 -5.45 0.37 12.81
N LYS A 4 -5.05 1.45 12.13
CA LYS A 4 -4.91 1.44 10.68
C LYS A 4 -3.52 0.87 10.41
N ASP A 5 -3.44 -0.32 9.82
CA ASP A 5 -2.18 -0.95 9.44
C ASP A 5 -1.62 -0.26 8.17
N TYR A 6 -1.11 0.96 8.33
CA TYR A 6 -0.36 1.64 7.28
C TYR A 6 1.10 1.18 7.32
N ASN A 7 1.60 0.77 6.16
CA ASN A 7 3.01 0.49 5.95
C ASN A 7 3.69 1.78 5.50
N GLU A 8 4.83 2.12 6.08
CA GLU A 8 5.63 3.27 5.66
C GLU A 8 6.77 2.81 4.74
N ILE A 9 6.85 3.42 3.56
CA ILE A 9 7.99 3.25 2.64
C ILE A 9 8.67 4.60 2.42
N GLN A 10 9.94 4.56 2.01
CA GLN A 10 10.66 5.76 1.61
C GLN A 10 10.36 6.09 0.15
N CYS A 11 10.12 7.38 -0.11
CA CYS A 11 9.95 7.91 -1.44
C CYS A 11 11.30 7.86 -2.17
N PRO A 12 11.38 7.24 -3.36
CA PRO A 12 12.64 7.12 -4.12
C PRO A 12 13.16 8.46 -4.66
N ASP A 13 12.31 9.49 -4.72
CA ASP A 13 12.63 10.78 -5.33
C ASP A 13 13.17 11.79 -4.31
N CYS A 14 12.48 11.96 -3.17
CA CYS A 14 12.86 12.93 -2.13
C CYS A 14 13.30 12.30 -0.79
N GLY A 15 13.21 10.97 -0.65
CA GLY A 15 13.47 10.28 0.63
C GLY A 15 12.39 10.47 1.70
N GLY A 16 11.31 11.22 1.41
CA GLY A 16 10.18 11.43 2.30
C GLY A 16 9.39 10.14 2.60
N LYS A 17 8.49 10.19 3.57
CA LYS A 17 7.65 9.02 3.91
C LYS A 17 6.44 8.93 2.97
N ILE A 18 6.07 7.70 2.61
CA ILE A 18 4.81 7.37 1.94
C ILE A 18 4.07 6.36 2.80
N PHE A 19 2.85 6.69 3.20
CA PHE A 19 1.99 5.81 3.97
C PHE A 19 1.08 5.02 3.03
N ILE A 20 1.24 3.70 3.04
CA ILE A 20 0.53 2.78 2.17
C ILE A 20 -0.40 1.92 3.02
N ASP A 21 -1.69 2.02 2.76
CA ASP A 21 -2.66 1.08 3.28
C ASP A 21 -2.71 -0.13 2.34
N ALA A 22 -2.28 -1.29 2.83
CA ALA A 22 -2.19 -2.50 2.01
C ALA A 22 -3.56 -2.88 1.42
N LYS A 23 -4.66 -2.62 2.15
CA LYS A 23 -6.01 -2.94 1.69
C LYS A 23 -6.43 -2.06 0.53
N LEU A 24 -6.21 -0.75 0.64
CA LEU A 24 -6.47 0.18 -0.44
C LEU A 24 -5.53 -0.04 -1.64
N LEU A 25 -4.29 -0.43 -1.40
CA LEU A 25 -3.31 -0.75 -2.46
C LEU A 25 -3.77 -1.94 -3.30
N LEU A 26 -4.23 -3.01 -2.65
CA LEU A 26 -4.83 -4.16 -3.33
C LEU A 26 -6.19 -3.89 -3.95
N GLN A 27 -6.80 -2.74 -3.65
CA GLN A 27 -7.99 -2.22 -4.32
C GLN A 27 -7.65 -1.29 -5.50
N GLY A 28 -6.36 -1.08 -5.78
CA GLY A 28 -5.89 -0.27 -6.91
C GLY A 28 -5.74 1.20 -6.59
N SER A 29 -5.76 1.56 -5.31
CA SER A 29 -5.52 2.93 -4.88
C SER A 29 -4.06 3.33 -5.11
N SER A 30 -3.86 4.61 -5.42
CA SER A 30 -2.55 5.26 -5.50
C SER A 30 -2.29 6.08 -4.24
N PHE A 31 -1.05 6.09 -3.76
CA PHE A 31 -0.60 6.82 -2.59
C PHE A 31 0.41 7.88 -2.99
N ASN A 32 0.25 9.08 -2.46
CA ASN A 32 1.14 10.20 -2.71
C ASN A 32 2.17 10.31 -1.59
N CYS A 33 3.36 10.80 -1.94
CA CYS A 33 4.37 11.16 -0.97
C CYS A 33 3.84 12.23 -0.02
N SER A 34 4.13 12.10 1.28
CA SER A 34 3.73 13.09 2.27
C SER A 34 4.48 14.42 2.14
N ASN A 35 5.54 14.46 1.33
CA ASN A 35 6.23 15.71 1.00
C ASN A 35 5.49 16.43 -0.15
N PRO A 36 4.84 17.59 0.09
CA PRO A 36 4.04 18.29 -0.92
C PRO A 36 4.87 18.80 -2.11
N ASP A 37 6.17 19.07 -1.91
CA ASP A 37 7.07 19.55 -2.96
C ASP A 37 7.55 18.44 -3.92
N CYS A 38 7.40 17.16 -3.56
CA CYS A 38 7.84 16.04 -4.40
C CYS A 38 6.79 15.63 -5.44
N GLY A 39 5.52 15.56 -5.04
CA GLY A 39 4.42 15.13 -5.91
C GLY A 39 4.48 13.66 -6.38
N ALA A 40 5.48 12.88 -5.94
CA ALA A 40 5.60 11.47 -6.31
C ALA A 40 4.38 10.66 -5.86
N SER A 41 3.92 9.78 -6.74
CA SER A 41 2.77 8.89 -6.50
C SER A 41 3.16 7.45 -6.79
N VAL A 42 2.77 6.54 -5.91
CA VAL A 42 3.02 5.10 -6.01
C VAL A 42 1.70 4.35 -6.08
N SER A 43 1.63 3.37 -6.97
CA SER A 43 0.46 2.50 -7.13
C SER A 43 0.91 1.09 -7.45
N LEU A 44 0.06 0.11 -7.16
CA LEU A 44 0.34 -1.27 -7.52
C LEU A 44 0.22 -1.43 -9.04
N SER A 45 1.22 -2.03 -9.67
CA SER A 45 1.12 -2.39 -11.09
C SER A 45 -0.03 -3.36 -11.31
N GLN A 46 -0.79 -3.16 -12.38
CA GLN A 46 -1.98 -3.95 -12.71
C GLN A 46 -1.66 -5.44 -12.88
N SER A 47 -0.46 -5.77 -13.35
CA SER A 47 0.04 -7.15 -13.47
C SER A 47 0.26 -7.84 -12.12
N SER A 48 0.60 -7.06 -11.08
CA SER A 48 0.88 -7.58 -9.74
C SER A 48 -0.37 -7.73 -8.86
N TYR A 49 -1.50 -7.21 -9.35
CA TYR A 49 -2.75 -7.14 -8.60
C TYR A 49 -3.31 -8.52 -8.24
N GLN A 50 -3.36 -9.43 -9.21
CA GLN A 50 -3.95 -10.75 -9.01
C GLN A 50 -3.17 -11.58 -7.97
N VAL A 51 -1.84 -11.49 -7.99
CA VAL A 51 -0.96 -12.18 -7.05
C VAL A 51 -1.13 -11.61 -5.64
N ALA A 52 -1.09 -10.29 -5.54
CA ALA A 52 -1.14 -9.63 -4.25
C ALA A 52 -2.54 -9.77 -3.60
N ASN A 53 -3.62 -9.71 -4.39
CA ASN A 53 -4.98 -9.98 -3.92
C ASN A 53 -5.14 -11.43 -3.41
N ASN A 54 -4.67 -12.42 -4.17
CA ASN A 54 -4.69 -13.82 -3.72
C ASN A 54 -3.95 -14.01 -2.40
N ALA A 55 -2.75 -13.44 -2.26
CA ALA A 55 -1.96 -13.56 -1.05
C ALA A 55 -2.67 -12.96 0.18
N MET A 56 -3.40 -11.84 0.01
CA MET A 56 -4.17 -11.24 1.11
C MET A 56 -5.40 -12.07 1.47
N GLU A 57 -6.15 -12.59 0.48
CA GLU A 57 -7.29 -13.47 0.75
C GLU A 57 -6.87 -14.71 1.54
N GLU A 58 -5.77 -15.35 1.16
CA GLU A 58 -5.21 -16.49 1.91
C GLU A 58 -4.75 -16.08 3.32
N PHE A 59 -4.13 -14.91 3.46
CA PHE A 59 -3.74 -14.38 4.77
C PHE A 59 -4.95 -14.11 5.68
N GLU A 60 -6.05 -13.55 5.15
CA GLU A 60 -7.29 -13.34 5.91
C GLU A 60 -7.93 -14.67 6.35
N LYS A 61 -7.90 -15.71 5.50
CA LYS A 61 -8.36 -17.06 5.86
C LYS A 61 -7.54 -17.67 7.00
N LEU A 62 -6.23 -17.41 7.05
CA LEU A 62 -5.36 -17.88 8.13
C LEU A 62 -5.56 -17.12 9.44
N LYS A 63 -5.88 -15.82 9.39
CA LYS A 63 -6.25 -15.01 10.57
C LYS A 63 -7.57 -15.42 11.22
N GLY A 64 -8.44 -16.13 10.49
CA GLY A 64 -9.74 -16.60 10.96
C GLY A 64 -9.73 -17.90 11.75
N LYS A 65 -8.55 -18.45 12.09
CA LYS A 65 -8.36 -19.60 12.99
C LYS A 65 -7.69 -19.18 14.28
#